data_AF-A0AAD2CJ91-F1
#
_entry.id   AF-A0AAD2CJ91-F1
#
_cell.length_a   1.000
_cell.length_b   1.000
_cell.length_c   1.000
_cell.angle_alpha   90.00
_cell.angle_beta   90.00
_cell.angle_gamma   90.00
#
_symmetry.space_group_name_H-M   'P 1'
#
loop_
_entity.id
_entity.type
_entity.pdbx_description
1 polymer ?
#
loop_
_entity_poly.entity_id
_entity_poly.type
_entity_poly.pdbx_seq_one_letter_code
_entity_poly.pdbx_strand_id
1 'polypeptide(L)'
;MMAPLETGTAQHLALREKAKNWAAKFRPQHLLCYDVLPLIKATALKTLEYVMPLSTIAQSDWVSIMSPILQASLHKAAICRSFPRVVVFAALKYQGLGIPHPFALQVFHHLSVLMRHLANRTKTGQYLEANLQSHQLETEPTNTGILASKTFDQEELLWLNWCRQFFQVTTLSELTTADGCSLTAASLAGQPSGHFVNSYNWPRTRCPGPSHWGFWQCGSPSYLDGAPPWGRPKGLSRPSPTDSLRHCQGHSPSGPTRSRVLASLDPTPLKDLAADMDDNWGWVPEYIYIEGDKQVLLAALEKGKLQVISDGSFKQPVGTAAVQLQT
;
A
#
# COMPACT_ATOMS: atom_id res chain seq x y z
N MET A 1 -6.61 -10.18 10.13
CA MET A 1 -5.87 -8.91 10.34
C MET A 1 -4.41 -9.07 9.94
N MET A 2 -3.92 -8.17 9.10
CA MET A 2 -2.49 -8.03 8.80
C MET A 2 -1.71 -7.61 10.05
N ALA A 3 -0.38 -7.70 10.01
CA ALA A 3 0.45 -7.19 11.09
C ALA A 3 0.26 -5.67 11.24
N PRO A 4 0.39 -5.15 12.48
CA PRO A 4 0.29 -3.71 12.72
C PRO A 4 1.44 -2.90 12.13
N LEU A 5 2.51 -3.56 11.68
CA LEU A 5 3.67 -2.96 11.01
C LEU A 5 3.76 -3.51 9.59
N GLU A 6 3.98 -2.63 8.61
CA GLU A 6 4.02 -2.95 7.17
C GLU A 6 5.34 -3.63 6.72
N THR A 7 6.04 -4.30 7.63
CA THR A 7 7.30 -5.01 7.31
C THR A 7 7.04 -6.50 7.10
N GLY A 8 7.66 -7.10 6.08
CA GLY A 8 7.54 -8.54 5.79
C GLY A 8 7.91 -9.44 6.98
N THR A 9 8.91 -9.05 7.77
CA THR A 9 9.34 -9.76 8.99
C THR A 9 8.28 -9.72 10.09
N ALA A 10 7.66 -8.55 10.31
CA ALA A 10 6.58 -8.38 11.26
C ALA A 10 5.35 -9.21 10.86
N GLN A 11 5.06 -9.29 9.56
CA GLN A 11 3.99 -10.13 9.02
C GLN A 11 4.24 -11.62 9.27
N HIS A 12 5.46 -12.11 9.03
CA HIS A 12 5.84 -13.50 9.33
C HIS A 12 5.68 -13.83 10.83
N LEU A 13 6.18 -12.96 11.72
CA LEU A 13 6.05 -13.14 13.17
C LEU A 13 4.59 -13.18 13.62
N ALA A 14 3.76 -12.26 13.13
CA ALA A 14 2.33 -12.21 13.45
C ALA A 14 1.58 -13.48 13.00
N LEU A 15 1.91 -14.02 11.82
CA LEU A 15 1.32 -15.27 11.34
C LEU A 15 1.79 -16.48 12.16
N ARG A 16 3.06 -16.51 12.54
CA ARG A 16 3.61 -17.57 13.38
C ARG A 16 2.99 -17.58 14.77
N GLU A 17 2.76 -16.41 15.38
CA GLU A 17 2.05 -16.30 16.65
C GLU A 17 0.60 -16.78 16.55
N LYS A 18 -0.11 -16.45 15.46
CA LYS A 18 -1.46 -17.01 15.23
C LYS A 18 -1.45 -18.52 15.09
N ALA A 19 -0.46 -19.08 14.40
CA ALA A 19 -0.32 -20.52 14.25
C ALA A 19 -0.07 -21.21 15.60
N LYS A 20 0.77 -20.61 16.47
CA LYS A 20 0.97 -21.07 17.86
C LYS A 20 -0.30 -20.98 18.70
N ASN A 21 -1.01 -19.86 18.63
CA ASN A 21 -2.25 -19.63 19.36
C ASN A 21 -3.35 -20.61 18.94
N TRP A 22 -3.48 -20.86 17.64
CA TRP A 22 -4.38 -21.90 17.12
C TRP A 22 -3.97 -23.28 17.65
N ALA A 23 -2.69 -23.64 17.59
CA ALA A 23 -2.19 -24.92 18.09
C ALA A 23 -2.42 -25.09 19.60
N ALA A 24 -2.26 -24.03 20.39
CA ALA A 24 -2.52 -24.04 21.83
C ALA A 24 -4.00 -24.31 22.13
N LYS A 25 -4.92 -23.66 21.39
CA LYS A 25 -6.37 -23.90 21.50
C LYS A 25 -6.79 -25.28 20.99
N PHE A 26 -6.10 -25.78 19.99
CA PHE A 26 -6.39 -27.08 19.37
C PHE A 26 -5.96 -28.27 20.26
N ARG A 27 -4.84 -28.16 20.99
CA ARG A 27 -4.30 -29.23 21.86
C ARG A 27 -5.27 -29.80 22.90
N PRO A 28 -6.05 -29.03 23.67
CA PRO A 28 -6.98 -29.59 24.66
C PRO A 28 -8.25 -30.21 24.07
N GLN A 29 -8.59 -29.95 22.80
CA GLN A 29 -9.87 -30.38 22.23
C GLN A 29 -9.94 -31.91 22.00
N HIS A 30 -11.05 -32.55 22.38
CA HIS A 30 -11.32 -33.94 22.03
C HIS A 30 -11.97 -33.99 20.64
N LEU A 31 -11.26 -34.57 19.67
CA LEU A 31 -11.68 -34.65 18.28
C LEU A 31 -11.47 -36.08 17.78
N LEU A 32 -12.32 -36.52 16.87
CA LEU A 32 -12.15 -37.79 16.18
C LEU A 32 -11.00 -37.66 15.17
N CYS A 33 -10.22 -38.72 15.04
CA CYS A 33 -9.01 -38.75 14.22
C CYS A 33 -9.24 -38.28 12.77
N TYR A 34 -10.39 -38.65 12.19
CA TYR A 34 -10.76 -38.32 10.81
C TYR A 34 -11.19 -36.86 10.62
N ASP A 35 -11.70 -36.19 11.66
CA ASP A 35 -12.17 -34.81 11.60
C ASP A 35 -11.03 -33.78 11.67
N VAL A 36 -9.85 -34.21 12.12
CA VAL A 36 -8.70 -33.32 12.33
C VAL A 36 -8.26 -32.65 11.03
N LEU A 37 -8.07 -33.41 9.94
CA LEU A 37 -7.55 -32.86 8.69
C LEU A 37 -8.54 -31.91 7.98
N PRO A 38 -9.84 -32.24 7.87
CA PRO A 38 -10.85 -31.29 7.40
C PRO A 38 -10.91 -30.00 8.23
N LEU A 39 -10.81 -30.12 9.56
CA LEU A 39 -10.87 -28.98 10.46
C LEU A 39 -9.70 -27.99 10.25
N ILE A 40 -8.48 -28.49 10.00
CA ILE A 40 -7.33 -27.63 9.66
C ILE A 40 -7.61 -26.81 8.40
N LYS A 41 -8.16 -27.46 7.36
CA LYS A 41 -8.49 -26.81 6.09
C LYS A 41 -9.56 -25.73 6.26
N ALA A 42 -10.54 -25.97 7.13
CA ALA A 42 -11.65 -25.04 7.37
C ALA A 42 -11.28 -23.87 8.30
N THR A 43 -10.32 -24.04 9.22
CA THR A 43 -10.05 -23.05 10.28
C THR A 43 -8.67 -22.40 10.15
N ALA A 44 -7.61 -23.14 10.44
CA ALA A 44 -6.24 -22.65 10.43
C ALA A 44 -5.86 -22.14 9.04
N LEU A 45 -6.14 -22.94 8.01
CA LEU A 45 -5.78 -22.60 6.64
C LEU A 45 -6.53 -21.36 6.16
N LYS A 46 -7.84 -21.25 6.44
CA LYS A 46 -8.64 -20.07 6.09
C LYS A 46 -8.14 -18.79 6.75
N THR A 47 -7.65 -18.89 7.99
CA THR A 47 -7.03 -17.76 8.70
C THR A 47 -5.75 -17.27 8.00
N LEU A 48 -4.95 -18.19 7.46
CA LEU A 48 -3.74 -17.87 6.70
C LEU A 48 -4.08 -17.37 5.29
N GLU A 49 -5.08 -17.99 4.65
CA GLU A 49 -5.56 -17.71 3.29
C GLU A 49 -5.98 -16.26 3.11
N TYR A 50 -6.63 -15.67 4.13
CA TYR A 50 -7.01 -14.26 4.12
C TYR A 50 -5.85 -13.30 3.84
N VAL A 51 -4.64 -13.63 4.32
CA VAL A 51 -3.46 -12.75 4.21
C VAL A 51 -2.68 -13.00 2.91
N MET A 52 -2.90 -14.14 2.27
CA MET A 52 -2.13 -14.56 1.09
C MET A 52 -2.23 -13.60 -0.10
N PRO A 53 -3.40 -13.04 -0.48
CA PRO A 53 -3.50 -12.12 -1.61
C PRO A 53 -2.63 -10.86 -1.50
N LEU A 54 -2.38 -10.39 -0.28
CA LEU A 54 -1.76 -9.10 0.01
C LEU A 54 -0.28 -9.21 0.40
N SER A 55 0.18 -10.42 0.72
CA SER A 55 1.55 -10.65 1.18
C SER A 55 2.31 -11.51 0.18
N THR A 56 3.63 -11.35 0.15
CA THR A 56 4.59 -12.20 -0.56
C THR A 56 5.54 -12.78 0.49
N ILE A 57 5.38 -14.07 0.80
CA ILE A 57 6.12 -14.76 1.88
C ILE A 57 6.86 -15.93 1.27
N ALA A 58 8.13 -16.09 1.63
CA ALA A 58 8.97 -17.15 1.09
C ALA A 58 8.48 -18.55 1.51
N GLN A 59 8.84 -19.57 0.71
CA GLN A 59 8.45 -20.95 0.99
C GLN A 59 9.00 -21.45 2.35
N SER A 60 10.24 -21.10 2.69
CA SER A 60 10.87 -21.44 3.98
C SER A 60 10.08 -20.91 5.18
N ASP A 61 9.58 -19.69 5.03
CA ASP A 61 8.85 -18.97 6.09
C ASP A 61 7.48 -19.60 6.29
N TRP A 62 6.81 -20.02 5.22
CA TRP A 62 5.57 -20.78 5.31
C TRP A 62 5.73 -22.13 6.01
N VAL A 63 6.84 -22.83 5.78
CA VAL A 63 7.15 -24.08 6.50
C VAL A 63 7.31 -23.80 8.00
N SER A 64 7.98 -22.71 8.36
CA SER A 64 8.11 -22.20 9.74
C SER A 64 6.76 -21.90 10.38
N ILE A 65 5.85 -21.22 9.66
CA ILE A 65 4.50 -20.86 10.11
C ILE A 65 3.61 -22.10 10.28
N MET A 66 3.67 -23.07 9.35
CA MET A 66 2.82 -24.27 9.38
C MET A 66 3.30 -25.32 10.38
N SER A 67 4.58 -25.35 10.72
CA SER A 67 5.18 -26.32 11.64
C SER A 67 4.39 -26.52 12.95
N PRO A 68 4.04 -25.47 13.74
CA PRO A 68 3.28 -25.65 14.99
C PRO A 68 1.88 -26.23 14.77
N ILE A 69 1.20 -25.86 13.68
CA ILE A 69 -0.14 -26.38 13.33
C ILE A 69 -0.04 -27.87 13.03
N LEU A 70 0.93 -28.28 12.21
CA LEU A 70 1.11 -29.68 11.81
C LEU A 70 1.59 -30.55 12.96
N GLN A 71 2.48 -30.05 13.83
CA GLN A 71 2.92 -30.79 15.01
C GLN A 71 1.78 -31.08 15.99
N ALA A 72 0.85 -30.13 16.18
CA ALA A 72 -0.30 -30.32 17.06
C ALA A 72 -1.38 -31.21 16.43
N SER A 73 -1.61 -31.09 15.12
CA SER A 73 -2.69 -31.79 14.42
C SER A 73 -2.36 -33.22 14.02
N LEU A 74 -1.17 -33.49 13.47
CA LEU A 74 -0.83 -34.84 13.00
C LEU A 74 -0.89 -35.88 14.11
N HIS A 75 -0.41 -35.51 15.31
CA HIS A 75 -0.48 -36.39 16.47
C HIS A 75 -1.92 -36.80 16.82
N LYS A 76 -2.89 -35.90 16.62
CA LYS A 76 -4.31 -36.19 16.87
C LYS A 76 -4.98 -36.96 15.74
N ALA A 77 -4.49 -36.78 14.52
CA ALA A 77 -4.90 -37.57 13.36
C ALA A 77 -4.26 -38.97 13.35
N ALA A 78 -3.71 -39.45 14.48
CA ALA A 78 -2.99 -40.72 14.62
C ALA A 78 -1.83 -40.90 13.62
N ILE A 79 -1.24 -39.79 13.15
CA ILE A 79 -0.10 -39.76 12.22
C ILE A 79 1.15 -39.30 12.98
N CYS A 80 2.31 -39.85 12.63
CA CYS A 80 3.57 -39.46 13.24
C CYS A 80 3.84 -37.96 13.06
N ARG A 81 4.27 -37.27 14.13
CA ARG A 81 4.64 -35.84 14.08
C ARG A 81 5.79 -35.52 13.12
N SER A 82 6.66 -36.51 12.88
CA SER A 82 7.82 -36.47 11.97
C SER A 82 7.48 -36.92 10.55
N PHE A 83 6.21 -37.13 10.22
CA PHE A 83 5.79 -37.59 8.91
C PHE A 83 6.30 -36.65 7.80
N PRO A 84 6.85 -37.18 6.68
CA PRO A 84 7.47 -36.37 5.64
C PRO A 84 6.53 -35.28 5.12
N ARG A 85 6.98 -34.02 5.17
CA ARG A 85 6.15 -32.86 4.79
C ARG A 85 5.70 -32.90 3.33
N VAL A 86 6.50 -33.48 2.45
CA VAL A 86 6.14 -33.69 1.04
C VAL A 86 4.87 -34.54 0.91
N VAL A 87 4.75 -35.62 1.69
CA VAL A 87 3.58 -36.52 1.67
C VAL A 87 2.38 -35.89 2.38
N VAL A 88 2.61 -35.09 3.43
CA VAL A 88 1.55 -34.29 4.08
C VAL A 88 0.86 -33.37 3.07
N PHE A 89 1.64 -32.70 2.23
CA PHE A 89 1.12 -31.75 1.26
C PHE A 89 0.71 -32.36 -0.08
N ALA A 90 1.04 -33.64 -0.31
CA ALA A 90 0.68 -34.34 -1.54
C ALA A 90 -0.84 -34.58 -1.64
N ALA A 91 -1.33 -34.62 -2.88
CA ALA A 91 -2.74 -34.88 -3.16
C ALA A 91 -3.15 -36.31 -2.82
N LEU A 92 -4.44 -36.50 -2.51
CA LEU A 92 -5.01 -37.82 -2.20
C LEU A 92 -4.82 -38.83 -3.34
N LYS A 93 -4.85 -38.38 -4.61
CA LYS A 93 -4.56 -39.22 -5.80
C LYS A 93 -3.19 -39.87 -5.80
N TYR A 94 -2.22 -39.29 -5.07
CA TYR A 94 -0.87 -39.79 -4.92
C TYR A 94 -0.60 -40.29 -3.51
N GLN A 95 -1.64 -40.75 -2.80
CA GLN A 95 -1.56 -41.27 -1.43
C GLN A 95 -1.03 -40.25 -0.39
N GLY A 96 -1.13 -38.95 -0.67
CA GLY A 96 -0.83 -37.89 0.28
C GLY A 96 -2.00 -37.59 1.22
N LEU A 97 -1.78 -36.76 2.24
CA LEU A 97 -2.85 -36.35 3.18
C LEU A 97 -3.81 -35.29 2.60
N GLY A 98 -3.48 -34.72 1.43
CA GLY A 98 -4.33 -33.76 0.73
C GLY A 98 -4.42 -32.40 1.43
N ILE A 99 -3.46 -32.01 2.27
CA ILE A 99 -3.38 -30.66 2.81
C ILE A 99 -2.71 -29.78 1.75
N PRO A 100 -3.34 -28.70 1.26
CA PRO A 100 -2.70 -27.85 0.27
C PRO A 100 -1.49 -27.11 0.87
N HIS A 101 -0.40 -27.03 0.11
CA HIS A 101 0.80 -26.29 0.52
C HIS A 101 0.48 -24.77 0.54
N PRO A 102 0.76 -24.04 1.64
CA PRO A 102 0.39 -22.62 1.78
C PRO A 102 1.02 -21.70 0.73
N PHE A 103 2.27 -21.95 0.32
CA PHE A 103 2.89 -21.19 -0.77
C PHE A 103 2.19 -21.41 -2.12
N ALA A 104 1.74 -22.63 -2.41
CA ALA A 104 1.00 -22.90 -3.65
C ALA A 104 -0.37 -22.21 -3.62
N LEU A 105 -1.03 -22.20 -2.46
CA LEU A 105 -2.25 -21.43 -2.27
C LEU A 105 -2.00 -19.93 -2.43
N GLN A 106 -0.88 -19.41 -1.95
CA GLN A 106 -0.56 -17.99 -2.10
C GLN A 106 -0.49 -17.58 -3.56
N VAL A 107 0.24 -18.35 -4.38
CA VAL A 107 0.29 -18.13 -5.83
C VAL A 107 -1.09 -18.27 -6.46
N PHE A 108 -1.86 -19.28 -6.08
CA PHE A 108 -3.24 -19.44 -6.56
C PHE A 108 -4.12 -18.23 -6.22
N HIS A 109 -3.99 -17.67 -5.02
CA HIS A 109 -4.73 -16.47 -4.62
C HIS A 109 -4.33 -15.25 -5.42
N HIS A 110 -3.03 -15.02 -5.63
CA HIS A 110 -2.53 -13.95 -6.49
C HIS A 110 -3.10 -14.06 -7.91
N LEU A 111 -3.02 -15.25 -8.52
CA LEU A 111 -3.60 -15.51 -9.84
C LEU A 111 -5.11 -15.29 -9.86
N SER A 112 -5.83 -15.75 -8.83
CA SER A 112 -7.29 -15.57 -8.74
C SER A 112 -7.69 -14.11 -8.64
N VAL A 113 -6.93 -13.29 -7.92
CA VAL A 113 -7.14 -11.84 -7.78
C VAL A 113 -6.87 -11.17 -9.11
N LEU A 114 -5.76 -11.49 -9.77
CA LEU A 114 -5.44 -10.98 -11.10
C LEU A 114 -6.57 -11.28 -12.10
N MET A 115 -6.96 -12.55 -12.25
CA MET A 115 -8.02 -12.95 -13.19
C MET A 115 -9.37 -12.29 -12.86
N ARG A 116 -9.77 -12.26 -11.59
CA ARG A 116 -11.07 -11.70 -11.18
C ARG A 116 -11.13 -10.19 -11.41
N HIS A 117 -10.12 -9.45 -10.97
CA HIS A 117 -10.15 -7.99 -11.03
C HIS A 117 -9.94 -7.45 -12.44
N LEU A 118 -9.11 -8.12 -13.26
CA LEU A 118 -8.94 -7.77 -14.67
C LEU A 118 -10.19 -8.12 -15.49
N ALA A 119 -10.76 -9.31 -15.33
CA ALA A 119 -11.96 -9.71 -16.07
C ALA A 119 -13.16 -8.78 -15.78
N ASN A 120 -13.32 -8.36 -14.52
CA ASN A 120 -14.42 -7.49 -14.10
C ASN A 120 -14.13 -5.98 -14.31
N ARG A 121 -12.96 -5.61 -14.86
CA ARG A 121 -12.53 -4.21 -15.08
C ARG A 121 -12.77 -3.29 -13.87
N THR A 122 -12.48 -3.78 -12.67
CA THR A 122 -12.60 -2.98 -11.44
C THR A 122 -11.51 -1.91 -11.36
N LYS A 123 -11.68 -0.88 -10.52
CA LYS A 123 -10.61 0.13 -10.29
C LYS A 123 -9.29 -0.52 -9.84
N THR A 124 -9.34 -1.51 -8.94
CA THR A 124 -8.18 -2.31 -8.56
C THR A 124 -7.57 -3.05 -9.75
N GLY A 125 -8.41 -3.53 -10.67
CA GLY A 125 -7.98 -4.13 -11.93
C GLY A 125 -7.19 -3.16 -12.81
N GLN A 126 -7.62 -1.90 -12.92
CA GLN A 126 -6.88 -0.86 -13.66
C GLN A 126 -5.49 -0.62 -13.06
N TYR A 127 -5.37 -0.54 -11.73
CA TYR A 127 -4.06 -0.41 -11.08
C TYR A 127 -3.17 -1.65 -11.29
N LEU A 128 -3.74 -2.86 -11.22
CA LEU A 128 -3.01 -4.09 -11.47
C LEU A 128 -2.55 -4.20 -12.94
N GLU A 129 -3.42 -3.82 -13.87
CA GLU A 129 -3.11 -3.75 -15.30
C GLU A 129 -1.99 -2.74 -15.57
N ALA A 130 -2.05 -1.55 -14.99
CA ALA A 130 -0.99 -0.54 -15.11
C ALA A 130 0.36 -1.04 -14.55
N ASN A 131 0.36 -1.71 -13.38
CA ASN A 131 1.57 -2.30 -12.82
C ASN A 131 2.14 -3.42 -13.69
N LEU A 132 1.28 -4.28 -14.26
CA LEU A 132 1.71 -5.34 -15.16
C LEU A 132 2.26 -4.79 -16.47
N GLN A 133 1.63 -3.77 -17.06
CA GLN A 133 2.13 -3.06 -18.24
C GLN A 133 3.48 -2.40 -17.94
N SER A 134 3.65 -1.80 -16.75
CA SER A 134 4.92 -1.23 -16.30
C SER A 134 6.03 -2.28 -16.21
N HIS A 135 5.75 -3.42 -15.56
CA HIS A 135 6.69 -4.54 -15.50
C HIS A 135 7.01 -5.12 -16.88
N GLN A 136 6.02 -5.23 -17.77
CA GLN A 136 6.24 -5.69 -19.14
C GLN A 136 7.21 -4.78 -19.91
N LEU A 137 7.14 -3.46 -19.69
CA LEU A 137 8.11 -2.51 -20.25
C LEU A 137 9.52 -2.69 -19.64
N GLU A 138 9.62 -3.11 -18.38
CA GLU A 138 10.91 -3.36 -17.71
C GLU A 138 11.59 -4.65 -18.17
N THR A 139 10.84 -5.74 -18.38
CA THR A 139 11.38 -7.09 -18.56
C THR A 139 11.70 -7.51 -20.01
N GLU A 140 11.82 -6.58 -20.97
CA GLU A 140 12.09 -6.85 -22.41
C GLU A 140 10.95 -7.63 -23.13
N PRO A 141 10.67 -7.46 -24.45
CA PRO A 141 9.43 -7.96 -25.03
C PRO A 141 9.60 -9.42 -25.45
N THR A 142 9.47 -10.31 -24.49
CA THR A 142 9.08 -11.66 -24.84
C THR A 142 7.57 -11.63 -25.09
N ASN A 143 7.16 -12.05 -26.29
CA ASN A 143 5.78 -12.19 -26.77
C ASN A 143 4.98 -13.24 -25.96
N THR A 144 4.86 -13.02 -24.65
CA THR A 144 4.02 -13.83 -23.76
C THR A 144 2.91 -12.93 -23.26
N GLY A 145 1.96 -12.70 -24.17
CA GLY A 145 0.76 -11.91 -23.97
C GLY A 145 -0.17 -12.52 -22.93
N ILE A 146 0.07 -12.20 -21.66
CA ILE A 146 -0.98 -12.23 -20.63
C ILE A 146 -1.86 -10.98 -20.76
N LEU A 147 -1.31 -9.86 -21.26
CA LEU A 147 -2.00 -8.59 -21.51
C LEU A 147 -1.67 -8.05 -22.90
N ALA A 148 -1.97 -8.81 -23.97
CA ALA A 148 -1.87 -8.28 -25.31
C ALA A 148 -2.91 -7.16 -25.50
N SER A 149 -2.53 -5.92 -25.18
CA SER A 149 -3.31 -4.75 -25.60
C SER A 149 -3.10 -4.59 -27.11
N LYS A 150 -4.21 -4.48 -27.86
CA LYS A 150 -4.20 -4.28 -29.33
C LYS A 150 -3.67 -2.90 -29.75
N THR A 151 -3.02 -2.17 -28.85
CA THR A 151 -2.77 -0.73 -29.01
C THR A 151 -1.39 -0.41 -29.57
N PHE A 152 -0.41 -1.29 -29.43
CA PHE A 152 0.97 -1.04 -29.89
C PHE A 152 1.62 -2.31 -30.43
N ASP A 153 2.39 -2.15 -31.51
CA ASP A 153 3.23 -3.22 -32.04
C ASP A 153 4.46 -3.43 -31.15
N GLN A 154 5.06 -4.63 -31.23
CA GLN A 154 6.18 -5.02 -30.37
C GLN A 154 7.41 -4.11 -30.56
N GLU A 155 7.67 -3.70 -31.81
CA GLU A 155 8.77 -2.79 -32.16
C GLU A 155 8.55 -1.39 -31.58
N GLU A 156 7.30 -0.92 -31.56
CA GLU A 156 6.92 0.36 -31.00
C GLU A 156 7.16 0.41 -29.48
N LEU A 157 6.79 -0.66 -28.78
CA LEU A 157 7.05 -0.79 -27.33
C LEU A 157 8.54 -0.85 -27.02
N LEU A 158 9.35 -1.46 -27.90
CA LEU A 158 10.82 -1.44 -27.78
C LEU A 158 11.37 -0.02 -27.90
N TRP A 159 10.90 0.74 -28.89
CA TRP A 159 11.34 2.12 -29.08
C TRP A 159 10.94 3.01 -27.90
N LEU A 160 9.70 2.88 -27.41
CA LEU A 160 9.23 3.57 -26.22
C LEU A 160 10.07 3.23 -24.99
N ASN A 161 10.36 1.95 -24.76
CA ASN A 161 11.20 1.52 -23.64
C ASN A 161 12.64 2.03 -23.77
N TRP A 162 13.20 2.05 -24.99
CA TRP A 162 14.53 2.59 -25.23
C TRP A 162 14.58 4.10 -24.93
N CYS A 163 13.59 4.87 -25.39
CA CYS A 163 13.47 6.29 -25.03
C CYS A 163 13.34 6.49 -23.51
N ARG A 164 12.54 5.67 -22.83
CA ARG A 164 12.41 5.67 -21.36
C ARG A 164 13.74 5.39 -20.65
N GLN A 165 14.48 4.36 -21.09
CA GLN A 165 15.77 3.98 -20.51
C GLN A 165 16.84 5.05 -20.72
N PHE A 166 16.82 5.73 -21.87
CA PHE A 166 17.71 6.86 -22.12
C PHE A 166 17.41 8.04 -21.18
N PHE A 167 16.13 8.33 -20.93
CA PHE A 167 15.72 9.34 -19.95
C PHE A 167 15.90 8.94 -18.50
N GLN A 168 16.09 7.65 -18.22
CA GLN A 168 16.17 7.11 -16.86
C GLN A 168 14.92 7.41 -16.02
N VAL A 169 13.75 7.38 -16.67
CA VAL A 169 12.46 7.72 -16.06
C VAL A 169 11.68 6.49 -15.65
N THR A 170 11.17 6.51 -14.43
CA THR A 170 10.29 5.45 -13.89
C THR A 170 8.83 5.86 -13.83
N THR A 171 8.54 7.15 -13.62
CA THR A 171 7.17 7.64 -13.44
C THR A 171 6.82 8.74 -14.44
N LEU A 172 5.56 8.78 -14.88
CA LEU A 172 5.10 9.84 -15.81
C LEU A 172 5.25 11.25 -15.22
N SER A 173 5.21 11.39 -13.89
CA SER A 173 5.43 12.67 -13.20
C SER A 173 6.82 13.28 -13.42
N GLU A 174 7.82 12.48 -13.79
CA GLU A 174 9.16 12.99 -14.12
C GLU A 174 9.19 13.63 -15.52
N LEU A 175 8.23 13.29 -16.38
CA LEU A 175 8.14 13.77 -17.76
C LEU A 175 7.13 14.91 -17.92
N THR A 176 6.16 15.02 -17.00
CA THR A 176 5.09 16.00 -17.05
C THR A 176 5.43 17.29 -16.27
N THR A 177 4.77 18.38 -16.65
CA THR A 177 4.78 19.65 -15.92
C THR A 177 4.24 19.44 -14.50
N ALA A 178 4.58 20.33 -13.55
CA ALA A 178 4.11 20.25 -12.17
C ALA A 178 2.57 20.12 -12.01
N ASP A 179 1.81 20.59 -13.00
CA ASP A 179 0.35 20.48 -13.05
C ASP A 179 -0.17 19.11 -13.51
N GLY A 180 0.72 18.22 -14.00
CA GLY A 180 0.39 16.88 -14.50
C GLY A 180 -0.38 16.84 -15.83
N CYS A 181 -0.68 18.00 -16.42
CA CYS A 181 -1.54 18.12 -17.62
C CYS A 181 -0.79 17.99 -18.95
N SER A 182 0.52 18.26 -18.98
CA SER A 182 1.31 18.30 -20.22
C SER A 182 2.71 17.75 -19.99
N LEU A 183 3.35 17.26 -21.05
CA LEU A 183 4.77 16.90 -21.02
C LEU A 183 5.65 18.15 -21.04
N THR A 184 6.79 18.09 -20.36
CA THR A 184 7.78 19.15 -20.36
C THR A 184 8.40 19.32 -21.76
N ALA A 185 8.77 20.55 -22.11
CA ALA A 185 9.43 20.81 -23.40
C ALA A 185 10.76 20.04 -23.53
N ALA A 186 11.47 19.81 -22.42
CA ALA A 186 12.70 19.02 -22.40
C ALA A 186 12.48 17.54 -22.72
N SER A 187 11.41 16.93 -22.18
CA SER A 187 11.08 15.53 -22.46
C SER A 187 10.59 15.30 -23.89
N LEU A 188 9.93 16.30 -24.49
CA LEU A 188 9.59 16.28 -25.91
C LEU A 188 10.81 16.48 -26.81
N ALA A 189 11.77 17.31 -26.39
CA ALA A 189 13.00 17.58 -27.14
C ALA A 189 14.08 16.48 -27.03
N GLY A 190 13.84 15.40 -26.27
CA GLY A 190 14.84 14.33 -26.10
C GLY A 190 15.97 14.67 -25.12
N GLN A 191 15.80 15.71 -24.28
CA GLN A 191 16.83 16.18 -23.33
C GLN A 191 16.52 15.65 -21.92
N PRO A 192 17.36 14.77 -21.34
CA PRO A 192 17.13 14.26 -19.98
C PRO A 192 17.25 15.39 -18.97
N SER A 193 16.27 15.50 -18.08
CA SER A 193 16.37 16.36 -16.90
C SER A 193 17.41 15.75 -15.95
N GLY A 194 18.39 16.54 -15.50
CA GLY A 194 19.42 16.07 -14.55
C GLY A 194 18.90 15.77 -13.14
N HIS A 195 17.58 15.75 -12.96
CA HIS A 195 16.90 15.50 -11.69
C HIS A 195 16.43 14.06 -11.64
N PHE A 196 17.30 13.17 -11.17
CA PHE A 196 16.95 11.78 -10.92
C PHE A 196 16.38 11.66 -9.50
N VAL A 197 15.08 11.44 -9.38
CA VAL A 197 14.43 11.22 -8.08
C VAL A 197 14.63 9.77 -7.62
N ASN A 198 14.84 8.85 -8.57
CA ASN A 198 14.87 7.43 -8.31
C ASN A 198 16.29 6.86 -8.18
N SER A 199 16.45 5.88 -7.28
CA SER A 199 17.72 5.17 -7.04
C SER A 199 17.90 3.93 -7.92
N TYR A 200 17.04 3.78 -8.93
CA TYR A 200 17.07 2.66 -9.86
C TYR A 200 18.36 2.68 -10.69
N ASN A 201 19.06 1.55 -10.74
CA ASN A 201 20.31 1.44 -11.51
C ASN A 201 19.99 1.14 -12.98
N TRP A 202 20.04 2.18 -13.81
CA TRP A 202 19.69 2.07 -15.22
C TRP A 202 20.77 1.38 -16.06
N PRO A 203 20.39 0.53 -17.04
CA PRO A 203 21.34 0.00 -17.99
C PRO A 203 21.96 1.13 -18.83
N ARG A 204 23.23 0.95 -19.22
CA ARG A 204 23.91 1.90 -20.10
C ARG A 204 23.28 1.87 -21.48
N THR A 205 22.62 2.96 -21.83
CA THR A 205 21.79 3.06 -23.03
C THR A 205 22.38 4.11 -23.97
N ARG A 206 22.37 3.84 -25.29
CA ARG A 206 22.75 4.84 -26.31
C ARG A 206 21.59 5.78 -26.60
N CYS A 207 21.89 6.99 -27.06
CA CYS A 207 20.87 7.95 -27.50
C CYS A 207 20.04 7.34 -28.65
N PRO A 208 18.69 7.30 -28.54
CA PRO A 208 17.82 6.84 -29.61
C PRO A 208 17.96 7.68 -30.88
N GLY A 209 17.74 7.06 -32.04
CA GLY A 209 17.76 7.75 -33.34
C GLY A 209 16.56 8.68 -33.55
N PRO A 210 16.62 9.59 -34.55
CA PRO A 210 15.57 10.58 -34.81
C PRO A 210 14.19 9.97 -35.09
N SER A 211 14.15 8.82 -35.76
CA SER A 211 12.91 8.10 -36.08
C SER A 211 12.18 7.62 -34.83
N HIS A 212 12.92 7.12 -33.83
CA HIS A 212 12.34 6.68 -32.55
C HIS A 212 11.87 7.87 -31.70
N TRP A 213 12.57 9.00 -31.79
CA TRP A 213 12.12 10.24 -31.15
C TRP A 213 10.87 10.84 -31.79
N GLY A 214 10.75 10.75 -33.12
CA GLY A 214 9.51 11.11 -33.82
C GLY A 214 8.32 10.29 -33.33
N PHE A 215 8.52 8.99 -33.08
CA PHE A 215 7.50 8.11 -32.51
C PHE A 215 7.15 8.49 -31.06
N TRP A 216 8.15 8.76 -30.22
CA TRP A 216 7.97 9.23 -28.83
C TRP A 216 7.11 10.51 -28.77
N GLN A 217 7.39 11.47 -29.64
CA GLN A 217 6.66 12.75 -29.72
C GLN A 217 5.23 12.57 -30.24
N CYS A 218 4.99 11.61 -31.13
CA CYS A 218 3.67 11.38 -31.72
C CYS A 218 2.73 10.58 -30.81
N GLY A 219 3.24 9.59 -30.07
CA GLY A 219 2.43 8.75 -29.17
C GLY A 219 2.08 9.41 -27.84
N SER A 220 2.88 10.38 -27.41
CA SER A 220 2.77 11.03 -26.10
C SER A 220 1.50 11.90 -25.89
N PRO A 221 1.09 12.78 -26.82
CA PRO A 221 -0.07 13.66 -26.62
C PRO A 221 -1.40 12.90 -26.62
N SER A 222 -1.54 11.91 -27.50
CA SER A 222 -2.74 11.07 -27.59
C SER A 222 -3.06 10.28 -26.32
N TYR A 223 -2.03 9.94 -25.53
CA TYR A 223 -2.19 9.22 -24.26
C TYR A 223 -2.71 10.11 -23.13
N LEU A 224 -2.32 11.40 -23.13
CA LEU A 224 -2.77 12.37 -22.13
C LEU A 224 -4.19 12.89 -22.44
N ASP A 225 -4.55 13.02 -23.72
CA ASP A 225 -5.86 13.54 -24.14
C ASP A 225 -7.01 12.52 -23.98
N GLY A 226 -6.72 11.22 -23.96
CA GLY A 226 -7.71 10.15 -23.78
C GLY A 226 -7.94 9.69 -22.33
N ALA A 227 -7.12 10.14 -21.39
CA ALA A 227 -7.26 9.78 -19.98
C ALA A 227 -8.30 10.70 -19.31
N PRO A 228 -9.36 10.17 -18.65
CA PRO A 228 -10.13 11.01 -17.73
C PRO A 228 -9.15 11.62 -16.73
N PRO A 229 -9.31 12.90 -16.34
CA PRO A 229 -8.37 13.57 -15.45
C PRO A 229 -8.20 12.70 -14.22
N TRP A 230 -7.02 12.08 -14.11
CA TRP A 230 -6.64 11.10 -13.10
C TRP A 230 -7.34 11.42 -11.81
N GLY A 231 -8.24 10.52 -11.38
CA GLY A 231 -9.29 10.80 -10.42
C GLY A 231 -8.97 11.93 -9.47
N ARG A 232 -9.39 13.16 -9.83
CA ARG A 232 -9.47 14.23 -8.84
C ARG A 232 -10.34 13.65 -7.73
N PRO A 233 -9.91 13.60 -6.46
CA PRO A 233 -10.90 13.60 -5.40
C PRO A 233 -11.78 14.83 -5.68
N LYS A 234 -13.04 14.60 -6.07
CA LYS A 234 -14.04 15.66 -6.22
C LYS A 234 -14.07 16.39 -4.88
N GLY A 235 -13.38 17.52 -4.76
CA GLY A 235 -13.30 18.25 -3.50
C GLY A 235 -12.18 19.28 -3.36
N LEU A 236 -11.09 19.24 -4.14
CA LEU A 236 -10.01 20.24 -4.02
C LEU A 236 -9.80 21.01 -5.32
N SER A 237 -10.52 22.12 -5.46
CA SER A 237 -10.07 23.27 -6.26
C SER A 237 -9.06 24.06 -5.41
N ARG A 238 -7.83 24.25 -5.89
CA ARG A 238 -6.95 25.30 -5.36
C ARG A 238 -7.00 26.54 -6.26
N PRO A 239 -7.00 27.76 -5.68
CA PRO A 239 -6.86 29.00 -6.41
C PRO A 239 -5.42 29.21 -6.91
N SER A 240 -5.27 30.12 -7.87
CA SER A 240 -4.05 30.52 -8.56
C SER A 240 -2.86 30.89 -7.65
N PRO A 241 -1.61 30.81 -8.15
CA PRO A 241 -0.41 30.98 -7.34
C PRO A 241 -0.12 32.46 -7.10
N THR A 242 -0.70 33.05 -6.06
CA THR A 242 -0.21 34.35 -5.54
C THR A 242 -0.18 34.50 -4.02
N ASP A 243 -0.69 33.57 -3.22
CA ASP A 243 -0.66 33.72 -1.77
C ASP A 243 0.32 32.77 -1.07
N SER A 244 1.26 33.39 -0.36
CA SER A 244 2.37 32.78 0.35
C SER A 244 1.95 31.70 1.34
N LEU A 245 2.18 30.43 0.99
CA LEU A 245 2.23 29.31 1.92
C LEU A 245 3.46 29.46 2.83
N ARG A 246 3.24 29.82 4.09
CA ARG A 246 4.29 29.71 5.12
C ARG A 246 4.41 28.24 5.52
N HIS A 247 5.40 27.55 4.96
CA HIS A 247 5.86 26.25 5.45
C HIS A 247 6.64 26.46 6.75
N CYS A 248 6.16 25.90 7.86
CA CYS A 248 7.00 25.66 9.03
C CYS A 248 7.53 24.22 8.91
N GLN A 249 8.83 24.07 8.63
CA GLN A 249 9.55 22.81 8.84
C GLN A 249 10.32 22.91 10.16
N GLY A 250 10.28 21.85 10.97
CA GLY A 250 11.16 21.66 12.10
C GLY A 250 11.81 20.29 12.02
N HIS A 251 13.11 20.25 11.76
CA HIS A 251 13.93 19.05 11.82
C HIS A 251 14.04 18.51 13.26
N SER A 252 14.17 17.19 13.39
CA SER A 252 14.80 16.60 14.57
C SER A 252 16.31 16.79 14.52
N PRO A 253 16.95 17.08 15.66
CA PRO A 253 18.22 16.43 15.94
C PRO A 253 18.22 15.77 17.33
N SER A 254 18.57 14.50 17.34
CA SER A 254 18.98 13.75 18.52
C SER A 254 20.24 14.38 19.16
N GLY A 255 20.16 14.78 20.44
CA GLY A 255 21.32 15.12 21.28
C GLY A 255 20.97 16.01 22.50
N PRO A 256 21.58 15.82 23.69
CA PRO A 256 21.10 16.42 24.94
C PRO A 256 21.82 17.74 25.28
N THR A 257 21.09 18.83 25.55
CA THR A 257 21.61 19.94 26.40
C THR A 257 20.46 20.76 27.03
N ARG A 258 20.71 21.22 28.27
CA ARG A 258 19.79 21.75 29.28
C ARG A 258 19.10 23.09 28.96
N SER A 259 17.90 23.25 29.55
CA SER A 259 17.23 24.47 30.09
C SER A 259 17.01 25.65 29.13
N ARG A 260 15.84 26.30 29.06
CA ARG A 260 15.18 27.03 30.15
C ARG A 260 13.80 27.55 29.68
N VAL A 261 12.76 27.26 30.47
CA VAL A 261 11.53 28.02 30.79
C VAL A 261 10.95 28.99 29.72
N LEU A 262 9.71 28.69 29.30
CA LEU A 262 8.62 29.68 29.25
C LEU A 262 7.39 29.07 29.94
N ALA A 263 7.27 29.35 31.24
CA ALA A 263 5.99 29.49 31.93
C ALA A 263 5.18 30.57 31.20
N SER A 264 3.86 30.64 31.16
CA SER A 264 2.73 30.05 31.88
C SER A 264 1.49 30.49 31.10
N LEU A 265 0.41 29.71 31.04
CA LEU A 265 -0.97 30.20 31.00
C LEU A 265 -1.88 28.99 31.17
N ASP A 266 -2.59 28.96 32.29
CA ASP A 266 -3.39 27.84 32.77
C ASP A 266 -4.47 27.42 31.76
N PRO A 267 -4.54 26.13 31.36
CA PRO A 267 -5.70 25.65 30.63
C PRO A 267 -6.84 25.49 31.64
N THR A 268 -7.82 26.38 31.61
CA THR A 268 -9.11 26.11 32.25
C THR A 268 -9.62 24.76 31.74
N PRO A 269 -9.92 23.79 32.61
CA PRO A 269 -10.32 22.46 32.17
C PRO A 269 -11.66 22.56 31.45
N LEU A 270 -11.69 22.17 30.16
CA LEU A 270 -12.92 22.09 29.36
C LEU A 270 -13.98 21.14 29.95
N LYS A 271 -13.63 20.39 31.00
CA LYS A 271 -14.54 19.57 31.81
C LYS A 271 -15.69 20.37 32.42
N ASP A 272 -15.46 21.62 32.82
CA ASP A 272 -16.50 22.40 33.50
C ASP A 272 -17.60 22.87 32.51
N LEU A 273 -17.26 23.01 31.22
CA LEU A 273 -18.21 23.30 30.14
C LEU A 273 -19.08 22.09 29.75
N ALA A 274 -18.65 20.86 30.07
CA ALA A 274 -19.41 19.66 29.79
C ALA A 274 -20.68 19.54 30.67
N ALA A 275 -20.75 20.25 31.79
CA ALA A 275 -21.91 20.26 32.67
C ALA A 275 -23.12 21.05 32.10
N ASP A 276 -22.86 21.97 31.17
CA ASP A 276 -23.88 22.86 30.57
C ASP A 276 -24.34 22.42 29.17
N MET A 277 -23.84 21.28 28.65
CA MET A 277 -24.14 20.81 27.29
C MET A 277 -25.14 19.64 27.28
N ASP A 278 -26.07 19.63 26.32
CA ASP A 278 -27.03 18.55 26.11
C ASP A 278 -26.34 17.17 25.92
N ASP A 279 -26.91 16.12 26.51
CA ASP A 279 -26.46 14.71 26.50
C ASP A 279 -26.27 14.09 25.08
N ASN A 280 -26.61 14.82 24.02
CA ASN A 280 -26.50 14.36 22.64
C ASN A 280 -25.07 14.37 22.07
N TRP A 281 -24.11 15.01 22.73
CA TRP A 281 -22.73 15.14 22.26
C TRP A 281 -21.83 14.15 23.03
N GLY A 282 -21.62 12.96 22.46
CA GLY A 282 -21.08 11.79 23.16
C GLY A 282 -19.62 11.85 23.66
N TRP A 283 -18.88 12.94 23.48
CA TRP A 283 -17.55 13.15 24.09
C TRP A 283 -17.06 14.61 23.97
N VAL A 284 -16.35 15.09 25.00
CA VAL A 284 -15.68 16.41 25.03
C VAL A 284 -14.19 16.20 25.36
N PRO A 285 -13.25 16.83 24.62
CA PRO A 285 -11.83 16.73 24.92
C PRO A 285 -11.46 17.47 26.22
N GLU A 286 -10.63 16.86 27.06
CA GLU A 286 -10.21 17.46 28.35
C GLU A 286 -9.26 18.67 28.16
N TYR A 287 -8.42 18.63 27.12
CA TYR A 287 -7.44 19.66 26.79
C TYR A 287 -7.35 19.86 25.28
N ILE A 288 -7.21 21.11 24.84
CA ILE A 288 -6.98 21.45 23.44
C ILE A 288 -5.70 22.27 23.36
N TYR A 289 -4.72 21.77 22.60
CA TYR A 289 -3.49 22.49 22.30
C TYR A 289 -3.62 23.13 20.91
N ILE A 290 -3.52 24.45 20.86
CA ILE A 290 -3.58 25.22 19.62
C ILE A 290 -2.18 25.77 19.34
N GLU A 291 -1.60 25.35 18.22
CA GLU A 291 -0.33 25.85 17.72
C GLU A 291 -0.59 26.97 16.70
N GLY A 292 -0.32 28.22 17.08
CA GLY A 292 -0.61 29.41 16.27
C GLY A 292 -1.23 30.57 17.07
N ASP A 293 -1.68 31.61 16.36
CA ASP A 293 -2.26 32.80 16.98
C ASP A 293 -3.72 32.55 17.39
N LYS A 294 -3.92 32.31 18.70
CA LYS A 294 -5.21 31.92 19.28
C LYS A 294 -6.32 32.95 19.04
N GLN A 295 -5.98 34.24 19.00
CA GLN A 295 -6.97 35.31 18.85
C GLN A 295 -7.61 35.31 17.45
N VAL A 296 -6.81 35.02 16.43
CA VAL A 296 -7.29 34.94 15.04
C VAL A 296 -8.25 33.77 14.86
N LEU A 297 -7.94 32.63 15.49
CA LEU A 297 -8.78 31.43 15.44
C LEU A 297 -10.10 31.62 16.20
N LEU A 298 -10.06 32.25 17.38
CA LEU A 298 -11.27 32.60 18.15
C LEU A 298 -12.17 33.56 17.36
N ALA A 299 -11.61 34.63 16.80
CA ALA A 299 -12.37 35.59 15.99
C ALA A 299 -12.97 34.94 14.72
N ALA A 300 -12.30 33.94 14.14
CA ALA A 300 -12.81 33.18 13.01
C ALA A 300 -13.90 32.18 13.41
N LEU A 301 -13.79 31.57 14.60
CA LEU A 301 -14.80 30.67 15.17
C LEU A 301 -16.10 31.42 15.47
N GLU A 302 -16.01 32.59 16.12
CA GLU A 302 -17.16 33.47 16.39
C GLU A 302 -17.88 33.90 15.10
N LYS A 303 -17.13 34.08 14.01
CA LYS A 303 -17.65 34.44 12.69
C LYS A 303 -18.13 33.24 11.87
N GLY A 304 -18.03 32.01 12.39
CA GLY A 304 -18.41 30.78 11.69
C GLY A 304 -17.55 30.44 10.47
N LYS A 305 -16.35 31.03 10.36
CA LYS A 305 -15.43 30.91 9.21
C LYS A 305 -14.34 29.84 9.40
N LEU A 306 -14.40 29.11 10.50
CA LEU A 306 -13.37 28.15 10.89
C LEU A 306 -13.83 26.74 10.55
N GLN A 307 -13.10 26.07 9.65
CA GLN A 307 -13.35 24.67 9.32
C GLN A 307 -12.24 23.79 9.90
N VAL A 308 -12.63 22.84 10.74
CA VAL A 308 -11.71 21.85 11.32
C VAL A 308 -11.79 20.57 10.51
N ILE A 309 -10.65 20.11 10.01
CA ILE A 309 -10.52 18.85 9.27
C ILE A 309 -9.65 17.93 10.13
N SER A 310 -10.27 16.88 10.67
CA SER A 310 -9.51 15.80 11.33
C SER A 310 -8.95 14.86 10.28
N ASP A 311 -7.69 14.48 10.43
CA ASP A 311 -7.02 13.47 9.61
C ASP A 311 -7.41 12.03 10.00
N GLY A 312 -8.21 11.86 11.07
CA GLY A 312 -8.64 10.57 11.58
C GLY A 312 -7.52 9.75 12.25
N SER A 313 -6.34 10.33 12.47
CA SER A 313 -5.21 9.64 13.09
C SER A 313 -5.40 9.58 14.60
N PHE A 314 -6.06 8.53 15.08
CA PHE A 314 -6.12 8.22 16.52
C PHE A 314 -4.95 7.32 16.89
N LYS A 315 -3.80 7.91 17.22
CA LYS A 315 -2.67 7.21 17.81
C LYS A 315 -2.42 7.79 19.19
N GLN A 316 -2.45 6.93 20.22
CA GLN A 316 -2.09 7.25 21.60
C GLN A 316 -2.97 8.36 22.25
N PRO A 317 -4.19 8.03 22.71
CA PRO A 317 -5.33 8.91 23.06
C PRO A 317 -5.45 10.35 22.53
N VAL A 318 -4.69 10.76 21.52
CA VAL A 318 -4.63 12.13 21.00
C VAL A 318 -5.08 12.12 19.55
N GLY A 319 -5.96 13.06 19.21
CA GLY A 319 -6.36 13.34 17.82
C GLY A 319 -5.69 14.59 17.31
N THR A 320 -5.22 14.58 16.07
CA THR A 320 -4.70 15.77 15.39
C THR A 320 -5.75 16.27 14.39
N ALA A 321 -5.87 17.58 14.26
CA ALA A 321 -6.74 18.19 13.27
C ALA A 321 -6.05 19.41 12.67
N ALA A 322 -6.21 19.58 11.37
CA ALA A 322 -5.81 20.80 10.68
C ALA A 322 -6.98 21.77 10.68
N VAL A 323 -6.69 23.06 10.85
CA VAL A 323 -7.71 24.12 10.81
C VAL A 323 -7.49 24.94 9.56
N GLN A 324 -8.55 25.12 8.78
CA GLN A 324 -8.57 26.00 7.62
C GLN A 324 -9.49 27.19 7.89
N LEU A 325 -8.95 28.40 7.71
CA LEU A 325 -9.74 29.62 7.69
C LEU A 325 -10.39 29.77 6.32
N GLN A 326 -11.72 29.77 6.27
CA GLN A 326 -12.45 30.16 5.08
C GLN A 326 -12.50 31.69 5.01
N THR A 327 -11.94 32.26 3.95
CA THR A 327 -12.01 33.71 3.68
C THR A 327 -13.43 34.13 3.35
#